data_AF-X1TLI8-F1
#
_entry.id   AF-X1TLI8-F1
#
_cell.length_a   1.000
_cell.length_b   1.000
_cell.length_c   1.000
_cell.angle_alpha   90.00
_cell.angle_beta   90.00
_cell.angle_gamma   90.00
#
_symmetry.space_group_name_H-M   'P 1'
#
loop_
_entity.id
_entity.type
_entity.pdbx_description
1 polymer ?
#
loop_
_entity_poly.entity_id
_entity_poly.type
_entity_poly.pdbx_seq_one_letter_code
_entity_poly.pdbx_strand_id
1 'polypeptide(L)' 'MTKNQLPPHNIDAEENVISSLLIDGDLIYTLTLEPSDFYNEQNRLCYTAFKALAERSVSINQITVAQELSEQKKKGV' A
#
# COMPACT_ATOMS: atom_id res chain seq x y z
N MET A 1 11.66 26.45 18.06
CA MET A 1 11.91 26.44 16.61
C MET A 1 11.31 25.15 16.08
N THR A 2 10.37 25.28 15.14
CA THR A 2 9.36 24.29 14.75
C THR A 2 9.95 22.96 14.32
N LYS A 3 9.61 21.91 15.07
CA LYS A 3 9.85 20.51 14.74
C LYS A 3 9.22 20.26 13.37
N ASN A 4 10.04 20.16 12.33
CA ASN A 4 9.61 19.70 11.01
C ASN A 4 8.90 18.35 11.24
N GLN A 5 7.58 18.35 11.22
CA GLN A 5 6.74 17.16 11.28
C GLN A 5 6.89 16.45 9.93
N LEU A 6 8.07 15.87 9.68
CA LEU A 6 8.09 14.68 8.85
C LEU A 6 7.23 13.66 9.60
N PRO A 7 6.21 13.04 8.96
CA PRO A 7 5.51 11.95 9.62
C PRO A 7 6.59 10.98 10.11
N PRO A 8 6.53 10.52 11.38
CA PRO A 8 7.56 9.65 11.91
C PRO A 8 7.74 8.49 10.93
N HIS A 9 8.96 8.27 10.43
CA HIS A 9 9.32 7.12 9.59
C HIS A 9 9.18 5.83 10.41
N ASN A 10 7.95 5.51 10.78
CA ASN A 10 7.58 4.40 11.62
C ASN A 10 7.20 3.24 10.72
N ILE A 11 8.16 2.36 10.46
CA ILE A 11 7.97 1.18 9.64
C ILE A 11 6.81 0.33 10.17
N ASP A 12 6.67 0.22 11.50
CA ASP A 12 5.57 -0.52 12.12
C ASP A 12 4.20 0.10 11.77
N ALA A 13 4.12 1.43 11.66
CA ALA A 13 2.87 2.09 11.26
C ALA A 13 2.52 1.80 9.80
N GLU A 14 3.52 1.82 8.91
CA GLU A 14 3.33 1.45 7.51
C GLU A 14 2.89 -0.02 7.37
N GLU A 15 3.58 -0.94 8.05
CA GLU A 15 3.25 -2.37 8.05
C GLU A 15 1.84 -2.63 8.61
N ASN A 16 1.41 -1.87 9.62
CA ASN A 16 0.06 -1.94 10.16
C ASN A 16 -1.00 -1.47 9.16
N VAL A 17 -0.72 -0.43 8.35
CA VAL A 17 -1.62 0.00 7.26
C VAL A 17 -1.75 -1.11 6.22
N ILE A 18 -0.63 -1.70 5.79
CA ILE A 18 -0.64 -2.81 4.83
C ILE A 18 -1.42 -4.00 5.37
N SER A 19 -1.16 -4.38 6.63
CA SER A 19 -1.85 -5.49 7.28
C SER A 19 -3.36 -5.26 7.41
N SER A 20 -3.76 -4.03 7.75
CA SER A 20 -5.18 -3.66 7.86
C SER A 20 -5.89 -3.77 6.51
N LEU A 21 -5.25 -3.34 5.42
CA LEU A 21 -5.80 -3.45 4.05
C LEU A 21 -5.88 -4.90 3.56
N LEU A 22 -5.03 -5.79 4.04
CA LEU A 22 -5.13 -7.23 3.74
C LEU A 22 -6.27 -7.92 4.50
N ILE A 23 -6.66 -7.38 5.65
CA ILE A 23 -7.79 -7.86 6.45
C ILE A 23 -9.11 -7.29 5.92
N ASP A 24 -9.12 -5.98 5.66
CA ASP A 24 -10.27 -5.24 5.14
C ASP A 24 -9.83 -4.35 3.96
N GLY A 25 -9.98 -4.90 2.76
CA GLY A 25 -9.59 -4.25 1.51
C GLY A 25 -10.39 -3.00 1.18
N ASP A 26 -11.61 -2.86 1.70
CA ASP A 26 -12.48 -1.71 1.39
C ASP A 26 -11.97 -0.42 2.06
N LEU A 27 -11.08 -0.54 3.06
CA LEU A 27 -10.41 0.61 3.66
C LEU A 27 -9.64 1.45 2.62
N ILE A 28 -9.23 0.86 1.47
CA ILE A 28 -8.53 1.59 0.42
C ILE A 28 -9.32 2.80 -0.09
N TYR A 29 -10.65 2.76 -0.04
CA TYR A 29 -11.51 3.85 -0.50
C TYR A 29 -11.70 4.95 0.55
N THR A 30 -11.28 4.70 1.79
CA THR A 30 -11.40 5.64 2.92
C THR A 30 -10.10 6.35 3.24
N LEU A 31 -8.97 5.71 2.92
CA LEU A 31 -7.63 6.25 3.17
C LEU A 31 -7.27 7.31 2.13
N THR A 32 -6.63 8.39 2.58
CA THR A 32 -6.11 9.46 1.72
C THR A 32 -4.62 9.33 1.42
N LEU A 33 -4.06 8.13 1.65
CA LEU A 33 -2.63 7.86 1.46
C LEU A 33 -2.33 7.62 -0.01
N GLU A 34 -1.11 7.96 -0.42
CA GLU A 34 -0.55 7.65 -1.73
C GLU A 34 0.71 6.79 -1.57
N PRO A 35 1.13 6.02 -2.60
CA PRO A 35 2.35 5.21 -2.51
C PRO A 35 3.58 6.03 -2.10
N SER A 36 3.65 7.32 -2.47
CA SER A 36 4.74 8.22 -2.07
C SER A 36 4.85 8.43 -0.56
N ASP A 37 3.77 8.24 0.20
CA ASP A 37 3.73 8.47 1.66
C ASP A 37 4.42 7.35 2.46
N PHE A 38 4.60 6.18 1.85
CA PHE A 38 5.36 5.09 2.44
C PHE A 38 6.85 5.35 2.27
N TYR A 39 7.66 5.11 3.29
CA TYR A 39 9.12 5.20 3.17
C TYR A 39 9.71 3.87 2.72
N ASN A 40 9.22 2.76 3.28
CA ASN A 40 9.68 1.43 2.93
C ASN A 40 9.24 1.05 1.50
N GLU A 41 10.19 0.61 0.68
CA GLU A 41 9.95 0.24 -0.71
C GLU A 41 8.93 -0.91 -0.85
N GLN A 42 9.00 -1.92 0.02
CA GLN A 42 8.08 -3.06 -0.03
C GLN A 42 6.65 -2.62 0.31
N ASN A 43 6.48 -1.75 1.30
CA ASN A 43 5.17 -1.20 1.65
C ASN A 43 4.61 -0.32 0.53
N ARG A 44 5.48 0.48 -0.10
CA ARG A 44 5.13 1.27 -1.30
C ARG A 44 4.64 0.39 -2.44
N LEU A 45 5.33 -0.71 -2.73
CA LEU A 45 4.93 -1.67 -3.77
C LEU A 45 3.59 -2.32 -3.44
N CYS A 46 3.40 -2.77 -2.20
CA CYS A 46 2.12 -3.32 -1.75
C CYS A 46 0.97 -2.32 -1.91
N TYR A 47 1.15 -1.08 -1.45
CA TYR A 47 0.13 -0.04 -1.56
C TYR A 47 -0.18 0.33 -3.03
N THR A 48 0.85 0.35 -3.88
CA THR A 48 0.68 0.53 -5.34
C THR A 48 -0.17 -0.58 -5.94
N ALA A 49 0.08 -1.83 -5.57
CA ALA A 49 -0.74 -2.96 -6.00
C ALA A 49 -2.19 -2.85 -5.50
N PHE A 50 -2.41 -2.40 -4.27
CA PHE A 50 -3.76 -2.17 -3.73
C PHE A 50 -4.54 -1.16 -4.57
N LYS A 51 -3.92 -0.01 -4.88
CA LYS A 51 -4.54 1.03 -5.73
C LYS A 51 -4.86 0.48 -7.13
N ALA A 52 -3.93 -0.24 -7.76
CA ALA A 52 -4.15 -0.83 -9.08
C ALA A 52 -5.30 -1.86 -9.10
N LEU A 53 -5.46 -2.63 -8.03
CA LEU A 53 -6.59 -3.56 -7.87
C LEU A 53 -7.91 -2.80 -7.68
N ALA A 54 -7.93 -1.79 -6.81
CA ALA A 54 -9.10 -0.95 -6.55
C ALA A 54 -9.59 -0.23 -7.82
N GLU A 55 -8.69 0.33 -8.61
CA GLU A 55 -8.99 0.98 -9.90
C GLU A 55 -9.71 0.04 -10.87
N ARG A 56 -9.38 -1.26 -10.83
CA ARG A 56 -10.01 -2.30 -11.66
C ARG A 56 -11.20 -2.96 -10.96
N SER A 57 -11.65 -2.43 -9.82
CA SER A 57 -12.72 -3.00 -8.99
C SER A 57 -12.48 -4.48 -8.61
N VAL A 58 -11.21 -4.86 -8.44
CA VAL A 58 -10.79 -6.20 -7.99
C VAL A 58 -10.64 -6.18 -6.48
N SER A 59 -11.10 -7.23 -5.81
CA SER A 59 -10.98 -7.35 -4.36
C SER A 59 -9.52 -7.35 -3.91
N ILE A 60 -9.22 -6.62 -2.84
CA ILE A 60 -7.89 -6.59 -2.22
C ILE A 60 -7.85 -7.68 -1.14
N ASN A 61 -6.98 -8.67 -1.34
CA ASN A 61 -6.69 -9.74 -0.38
C ASN A 61 -5.33 -10.37 -0.71
N GLN A 62 -4.82 -11.27 0.15
CA GLN A 62 -3.50 -11.87 0.00
C GLN A 62 -3.27 -12.53 -1.38
N ILE A 63 -4.30 -13.15 -1.97
CA ILE A 63 -4.18 -13.87 -3.24
C ILE A 63 -4.08 -12.87 -4.40
N THR A 64 -5.01 -11.91 -4.49
CA THR A 64 -5.05 -10.94 -5.58
C THR A 64 -3.84 -10.01 -5.57
N VAL A 65 -3.38 -9.65 -4.38
CA VAL A 65 -2.19 -8.81 -4.18
C VAL A 65 -0.93 -9.56 -4.62
N ALA A 66 -0.76 -10.82 -4.22
CA ALA A 66 0.39 -11.62 -4.64
C ALA A 66 0.44 -11.80 -6.16
N GLN A 67 -0.72 -11.97 -6.80
CA GLN A 67 -0.82 -12.02 -8.26
C GLN A 67 -0.42 -10.67 -8.89
N GLU A 68 -0.97 -9.56 -8.42
CA GLU A 68 -0.66 -8.22 -8.93
C GLU A 68 0.84 -7.90 -8.81
N LEU A 69 1.44 -8.14 -7.65
CA LEU A 69 2.89 -7.94 -7.45
C LEU A 69 3.74 -8.80 -8.39
N SER A 70 3.32 -10.04 -8.63
CA SER A 70 4.00 -10.94 -9.58
C SER A 70 3.88 -10.43 -11.03
N GLU A 71 2.74 -9.83 -11.39
CA GLU A 71 2.54 -9.23 -12.71
C GLU A 71 3.36 -7.94 -12.90
N GLN A 72 3.44 -7.09 -11.88
CA GLN A 72 4.26 -5.86 -11.92
C GLN A 72 5.75 -6.18 -12.08
N LYS A 73 6.25 -7.17 -11.32
CA LYS A 73 7.63 -7.65 -11.47
C LYS A 73 7.95 -8.14 -12.89
N LYS A 74 6.98 -8.78 -13.57
CA LYS A 74 7.15 -9.20 -14.98
C LYS A 74 7.16 -8.02 -15.95
N LYS A 75 6.48 -6.93 -15.62
CA LYS A 75 6.40 -5.71 -16.45
C LYS A 75 7.61 -4.81 -16.28
N GLY A 76 8.52 -5.10 -15.34
CA GLY A 76 9.71 -4.28 -15.09
C GLY A 76 9.39 -2.89 -14.53
N VAL A 77 8.22 -2.74 -13.93
CA VAL A 77 7.77 -1.54 -13.21
C VAL A 77 8.19 -1.65 -11.75
#